data_AF-A0A9E0PQ44-F1
#
_entry.id   AF-A0A9E0PQ44-F1
#
_cell.length_a   1.000
_cell.length_b   1.000
_cell.length_c   1.000
_cell.angle_alpha   90.00
_cell.angle_beta   90.00
_cell.angle_gamma   90.00
#
_symmetry.space_group_name_H-M   'P 1'
#
loop_
_entity.id
_entity.type
_entity.pdbx_description
1 polymer ?
#
loop_
_entity_poly.entity_id
_entity_poly.type
_entity_poly.pdbx_seq_one_letter_code
_entity_poly.pdbx_strand_id
1 'polypeptide(L)'
;MRTISVKEAAHALGCTTRTVINRLKNGDLNGQQFANPYGVSEWRIYPTKEIAQKLRIKEPGNPETVSAEMNFGPLEEPIDAETVSEETTSQASYTQDWMESERQHMRILAEEMMRPLLETIRNQERQLEDQSVKLKLLPDFEKQAADERKAAQLKALEAEALRKQVDALKLKNEAAEKAQEQVALLEKTIEERQREAAAEIQKLKEEKEAQLKLVEVQLAALSQTVLELKQPWWKKLFGTSPEAVTDNTNVVDTTEQ
;
A
#
# COMPACT_ATOMS: atom_id res chain seq x y z
N MET A 1 25.30 37.79 -9.23
CA MET A 1 26.14 37.16 -10.29
C MET A 1 25.32 36.08 -10.99
N ARG A 2 25.35 36.03 -12.33
CA ARG A 2 24.60 35.03 -13.11
C ARG A 2 25.28 33.67 -12.97
N THR A 3 24.54 32.64 -12.56
CA THR A 3 25.02 31.25 -12.55
C THR A 3 24.63 30.55 -13.85
N ILE A 4 25.47 29.63 -14.30
CA ILE A 4 25.28 28.86 -15.54
C ILE A 4 25.12 27.37 -15.22
N SER A 5 24.47 26.65 -16.11
CA SER A 5 24.31 25.20 -15.99
C SER A 5 25.60 24.45 -16.34
N VAL A 6 25.72 23.20 -15.87
CA VAL A 6 26.83 22.29 -16.23
C VAL A 6 26.96 22.12 -17.75
N LYS A 7 25.83 22.09 -18.48
CA LYS A 7 25.81 21.91 -19.93
C LYS A 7 26.38 23.12 -20.66
N GLU A 8 26.00 24.32 -20.24
CA GLU A 8 26.52 25.57 -20.82
C GLU A 8 28.02 25.73 -20.51
N ALA A 9 28.44 25.40 -19.29
CA ALA A 9 29.85 25.41 -18.92
C ALA A 9 30.68 24.38 -19.71
N ALA A 10 30.15 23.18 -19.94
CA ALA A 10 30.76 22.14 -20.75
C ALA A 10 30.97 22.61 -22.21
N HIS A 11 29.94 23.24 -22.79
CA HIS A 11 30.01 23.81 -24.14
C HIS A 11 31.06 24.93 -24.23
N ALA A 12 31.12 25.82 -23.23
CA ALA A 12 32.11 26.90 -23.21
C ALA A 12 33.55 26.39 -23.08
N LEU A 13 33.78 25.39 -22.22
CA LEU A 13 35.10 24.82 -21.98
C LEU A 13 35.52 23.78 -23.04
N GLY A 14 34.61 23.40 -23.95
CA GLY A 14 34.85 22.36 -24.95
C GLY A 14 35.11 20.99 -24.33
N CYS A 15 34.55 20.70 -23.15
CA CYS A 15 34.77 19.46 -22.41
C CYS A 15 33.44 18.76 -22.11
N THR A 16 33.51 17.50 -21.65
CA THR A 16 32.29 16.75 -21.32
C THR A 16 31.68 17.23 -20.01
N THR A 17 30.36 17.09 -19.85
CA THR A 17 29.64 17.41 -18.61
C THR A 17 30.19 16.66 -17.39
N ARG A 18 30.65 15.42 -17.58
CA ARG A 18 31.32 14.61 -16.55
C ARG A 18 32.64 15.24 -16.09
N THR A 19 33.42 15.76 -17.03
CA THR A 19 34.68 16.47 -16.73
C THR A 19 34.41 17.73 -15.91
N VAL A 20 33.36 18.48 -16.23
CA VAL A 20 32.96 19.68 -15.47
C VAL A 20 32.55 19.32 -14.04
N ILE A 21 31.76 18.25 -13.84
CA ILE A 21 31.36 17.77 -12.51
C ILE A 21 32.57 17.30 -11.69
N ASN A 22 33.53 16.63 -12.32
CA ASN A 22 34.76 16.22 -11.64
C ASN A 22 35.59 17.43 -11.20
N ARG A 23 35.70 18.48 -12.03
CA ARG A 23 36.38 19.74 -11.68
C ARG A 23 35.67 20.49 -10.54
N LEU A 24 34.34 20.43 -10.47
CA LEU A 24 33.58 20.96 -9.33
C LEU A 24 33.88 20.18 -8.03
N LYS A 25 33.94 18.84 -8.10
CA LYS A 25 34.27 17.99 -6.95
C LYS A 25 35.70 18.15 -6.48
N ASN A 26 36.61 18.42 -7.41
CA ASN A 26 38.04 18.65 -7.12
C ASN A 26 38.34 20.08 -6.66
N GLY A 27 37.37 21.00 -6.74
CA GLY A 27 37.52 22.40 -6.32
C GLY A 27 38.13 23.34 -7.36
N ASP A 28 38.38 22.86 -8.58
CA ASP A 28 38.91 23.68 -9.69
C ASP A 28 37.88 24.66 -10.25
N LEU A 29 36.59 24.37 -10.03
CA LEU A 29 35.46 25.22 -10.40
C LEU A 29 34.57 25.45 -9.19
N ASN A 30 34.04 26.67 -9.04
CA ASN A 30 33.12 27.02 -7.98
C ASN A 30 31.66 26.91 -8.44
N GLY A 31 30.84 26.20 -7.67
CA GLY A 31 29.43 26.06 -7.94
C GLY A 31 28.63 25.58 -6.73
N GLN A 32 27.31 25.70 -6.80
CA GLN A 32 26.37 25.25 -5.78
C GLN A 32 25.31 24.35 -6.42
N GLN A 33 24.83 23.37 -5.67
CA GLN A 33 23.79 22.47 -6.12
C GLN A 33 22.42 23.06 -5.78
N PHE A 34 21.55 23.21 -6.77
CA PHE A 34 20.19 23.71 -6.61
C PHE A 34 19.20 22.67 -7.09
N ALA A 35 18.10 22.48 -6.35
CA ALA A 35 16.98 21.68 -6.79
C ALA A 35 16.25 22.41 -7.93
N ASN A 36 16.15 21.77 -9.09
CA ASN A 36 15.32 22.24 -10.21
C ASN A 36 13.82 22.06 -9.84
N PRO A 37 12.85 22.66 -10.54
CA PRO A 37 11.42 22.53 -10.20
C PRO A 37 10.91 21.08 -10.35
N TYR A 38 11.70 20.19 -10.96
CA TYR A 38 11.46 18.75 -11.04
C TYR A 38 12.06 17.96 -9.86
N GLY A 39 12.59 18.62 -8.83
CA GLY A 39 13.17 17.99 -7.64
C GLY A 39 14.56 17.36 -7.85
N VAL A 40 15.14 17.48 -9.04
CA VAL A 40 16.48 16.96 -9.35
C VAL A 40 17.54 18.01 -9.03
N SER A 41 18.54 17.62 -8.25
CA SER A 41 19.62 18.52 -7.80
C SER A 41 20.67 18.73 -8.89
N GLU A 42 20.66 19.91 -9.50
CA GLU A 42 21.57 20.31 -10.57
C GLU A 42 22.67 21.25 -10.09
N TRP A 43 23.89 21.10 -10.61
CA TRP A 43 24.99 22.00 -10.31
C TRP A 43 24.88 23.31 -11.11
N ARG A 44 24.89 24.44 -10.38
CA ARG A 44 24.97 25.78 -10.94
C ARG A 44 26.36 26.35 -10.66
N ILE A 45 27.05 26.75 -11.73
CA ILE A 45 28.47 27.12 -11.71
C ILE A 45 28.58 28.64 -11.77
N TYR A 46 29.53 29.20 -11.02
CA TYR A 46 29.92 30.60 -11.15
C TYR A 46 30.88 30.73 -12.35
N PRO A 47 30.53 31.50 -13.39
CA PRO A 47 31.36 31.61 -14.58
C PRO A 47 32.76 32.15 -14.25
N THR A 48 33.80 31.43 -14.65
CA THR A 48 35.18 31.94 -14.64
C THR A 48 35.42 32.84 -15.85
N LYS A 49 36.50 33.64 -15.85
CA LYS A 49 36.82 34.61 -16.92
C LYS A 49 36.81 33.98 -18.33
N GLU A 50 37.30 32.76 -18.46
CA GLU A 50 37.32 32.00 -19.72
C GLU A 50 35.92 31.58 -20.20
N ILE A 51 35.04 31.20 -19.27
CA ILE A 51 33.68 30.76 -19.58
C ILE A 51 32.81 31.96 -19.96
N ALA A 52 32.94 33.07 -19.24
CA ALA A 52 32.20 34.31 -19.50
C ALA A 52 32.52 34.87 -20.90
N GLN A 53 33.80 34.86 -21.29
CA GLN A 53 34.27 35.34 -22.60
C GLN A 53 33.70 34.49 -23.76
N LYS A 54 33.69 33.16 -23.61
CA LYS A 54 33.20 32.25 -24.65
C LYS A 54 31.69 32.20 -24.78
N LEU A 55 30.95 32.36 -23.67
CA LEU A 55 29.48 32.41 -23.70
C LEU A 55 28.94 33.80 -24.05
N ARG A 56 29.81 34.79 -24.33
CA ARG A 56 29.45 36.20 -24.55
C ARG A 56 28.48 36.70 -23.48
N ILE A 57 28.63 36.22 -22.24
CA ILE A 57 27.82 36.67 -21.12
C ILE A 57 28.34 38.06 -20.81
N LYS A 58 27.59 39.07 -21.28
CA LYS A 58 27.88 40.48 -21.02
C LYS A 58 28.15 40.66 -19.52
N GLU A 59 29.33 41.18 -19.17
CA GLU A 59 29.44 41.95 -17.94
C GLU A 59 28.42 43.09 -18.01
N PRO A 60 27.69 43.39 -16.92
CA PRO A 60 26.67 44.42 -16.94
C PRO A 60 27.35 45.78 -17.09
N GLY A 61 27.45 46.32 -18.32
CA GLY A 61 28.07 47.63 -18.51
C GLY A 61 28.27 48.20 -19.91
N ASN A 62 27.78 47.61 -21.02
CA ASN A 62 27.89 48.30 -22.32
C ASN A 62 26.76 47.95 -23.31
N PRO A 63 25.98 48.94 -23.82
CA PRO A 63 24.90 48.70 -24.75
C PRO A 63 25.34 49.00 -26.18
N GLU A 64 25.67 47.96 -26.96
CA GLU A 64 25.42 48.03 -28.40
C GLU A 64 24.61 46.83 -28.85
N THR A 65 23.57 47.20 -29.57
CA THR A 65 22.50 46.47 -30.21
C THR A 65 22.99 45.85 -31.51
N VAL A 66 22.75 44.55 -31.70
CA VAL A 66 22.68 44.01 -33.06
C VAL A 66 21.49 43.05 -33.10
N SER A 67 20.30 43.62 -33.25
CA SER A 67 19.18 42.89 -33.83
C SER A 67 19.46 42.80 -35.32
N ALA A 68 19.58 41.59 -35.85
CA ALA A 68 19.60 41.38 -37.28
C ALA A 68 18.18 41.61 -37.84
N GLU A 69 17.88 42.87 -38.18
CA GLU A 69 16.73 43.22 -39.03
C GLU A 69 17.04 42.76 -40.46
N MET A 70 16.31 41.75 -40.94
CA MET A 70 16.23 41.47 -42.37
C MET A 70 15.40 42.58 -43.02
N ASN A 71 16.10 43.57 -43.55
CA ASN A 71 15.55 44.66 -44.34
C ASN A 71 15.24 44.15 -45.76
N PHE A 72 13.98 43.82 -46.03
CA PHE A 72 13.47 43.72 -47.41
C PHE A 72 12.99 45.11 -47.82
N GLY A 73 13.79 45.79 -48.63
CA GLY A 73 13.43 47.08 -49.22
C GLY A 73 12.26 46.92 -50.21
N PRO A 74 11.29 47.85 -50.23
CA PRO A 74 10.27 47.89 -51.28
C PRO A 74 10.92 48.24 -52.62
N LEU A 75 10.86 47.32 -53.58
CA LEU A 75 11.11 47.59 -54.99
C LEU A 75 9.76 47.74 -55.67
N GLU A 76 9.23 48.96 -55.70
CA GLU A 76 8.17 49.36 -56.63
C GLU A 76 8.66 50.60 -57.40
N GLU A 77 9.24 50.38 -58.56
CA GLU A 77 9.21 51.37 -59.65
C GLU A 77 7.92 51.12 -60.42
N PRO A 78 6.94 52.04 -60.44
CA PRO A 78 5.81 51.93 -61.35
C PRO A 78 6.32 52.21 -62.77
N ILE A 79 6.38 51.17 -63.58
CA ILE A 79 6.59 51.30 -65.02
C ILE A 79 5.30 51.88 -65.59
N ASP A 80 5.34 53.16 -65.98
CA ASP A 80 4.26 53.83 -66.71
C ASP A 80 4.12 53.15 -68.09
N ALA A 81 3.12 52.29 -68.22
CA ALA A 81 2.75 51.71 -69.50
C ALA A 81 2.00 52.78 -70.32
N GLU A 82 2.76 53.54 -71.11
CA GLU A 82 2.24 54.45 -72.11
C GLU A 82 1.37 53.66 -73.10
N THR A 83 0.06 53.82 -72.99
CA THR A 83 -0.93 53.22 -73.88
C THR A 83 -0.89 53.93 -75.24
N VAL A 84 -0.09 53.41 -76.16
CA VAL A 84 -0.24 53.73 -77.59
C VAL A 84 -1.50 53.01 -78.08
N SER A 85 -2.56 53.79 -78.21
CA SER A 85 -3.81 53.42 -78.85
C SER A 85 -3.60 53.36 -80.36
N GLU A 86 -3.31 52.17 -80.90
CA GLU A 86 -3.40 51.90 -82.33
C GLU A 86 -4.52 50.89 -82.61
N GLU A 87 -5.66 51.49 -82.95
CA GLU A 87 -6.75 51.02 -83.79
C GLU A 87 -6.50 49.72 -84.59
N THR A 88 -6.67 48.56 -83.94
CA THR A 88 -6.88 47.25 -84.60
C THR A 88 -7.76 46.33 -83.73
N THR A 89 -8.97 46.80 -83.43
CA THR A 89 -9.94 46.18 -82.51
C THR A 89 -10.48 44.81 -82.94
N SER A 90 -10.16 44.31 -84.14
CA SER A 90 -10.71 43.04 -84.64
C SER A 90 -9.72 41.88 -84.69
N GLN A 91 -8.41 42.11 -84.55
CA GLN A 91 -7.39 41.05 -84.60
C GLN A 91 -6.80 40.73 -83.22
N ALA A 92 -6.83 41.71 -82.29
CA ALA A 92 -6.43 41.54 -80.89
C ALA A 92 -7.45 40.74 -80.05
N SER A 93 -8.74 40.80 -80.39
CA SER A 93 -9.77 40.00 -79.70
C SER A 93 -9.62 38.51 -79.96
N TYR A 94 -9.31 38.12 -81.20
CA TYR A 94 -9.14 36.71 -81.58
C TYR A 94 -7.91 36.07 -80.95
N THR A 95 -6.80 36.80 -80.82
CA THR A 95 -5.60 36.31 -80.14
C THR A 95 -5.80 36.24 -78.62
N GLN A 96 -6.58 37.16 -78.05
CA GLN A 96 -6.91 37.14 -76.63
C GLN A 96 -7.86 35.99 -76.27
N ASP A 97 -8.92 35.76 -77.06
CA ASP A 97 -9.83 34.62 -76.89
C ASP A 97 -9.09 33.28 -77.03
N TRP A 98 -8.15 33.17 -77.97
CA TRP A 98 -7.31 31.98 -78.12
C TRP A 98 -6.38 31.78 -76.91
N MET A 99 -5.73 32.84 -76.42
CA MET A 99 -4.90 32.77 -75.22
C MET A 99 -5.71 32.41 -73.97
N GLU A 100 -6.96 32.87 -73.86
CA GLU A 100 -7.85 32.51 -72.77
C GLU A 100 -8.30 31.04 -72.86
N SER A 101 -8.64 30.56 -74.05
CA SER A 101 -8.94 29.15 -74.31
C SER A 101 -7.75 28.25 -73.97
N GLU A 102 -6.54 28.62 -74.40
CA GLU A 102 -5.32 27.86 -74.11
C GLU A 102 -5.00 27.85 -72.61
N ARG A 103 -5.21 28.98 -71.92
CA ARG A 103 -5.10 29.05 -70.45
C ARG A 103 -6.12 28.16 -69.75
N GLN A 104 -7.35 28.09 -70.24
CA GLN A 104 -8.38 27.19 -69.69
C GLN A 104 -8.01 25.73 -69.92
N HIS A 105 -7.56 25.37 -71.12
CA HIS A 105 -7.08 24.03 -71.43
C HIS A 105 -5.90 23.62 -70.54
N MET A 106 -4.92 24.50 -70.37
CA MET A 106 -3.77 24.28 -69.48
C MET A 106 -4.18 24.17 -68.01
N ARG A 107 -5.20 24.89 -67.55
CA ARG A 107 -5.75 24.73 -66.19
C ARG A 107 -6.38 23.36 -66.00
N ILE A 108 -7.19 22.91 -66.96
CA ILE A 108 -7.84 21.59 -66.89
C ILE A 108 -6.79 20.48 -66.85
N LEU A 109 -5.79 20.55 -67.76
CA LEU A 109 -4.69 19.60 -67.78
C LEU A 109 -3.88 19.63 -66.48
N ALA A 110 -3.56 20.81 -65.96
CA ALA A 110 -2.86 20.95 -64.68
C ALA A 110 -3.68 20.41 -63.50
N GLU A 111 -5.00 20.66 -63.46
CA GLU A 111 -5.87 20.08 -62.44
C GLU A 111 -5.92 18.56 -62.52
N GLU A 112 -6.07 17.97 -63.71
CA GLU A 112 -6.09 16.52 -63.89
C GLU A 112 -4.76 15.89 -63.51
N MET A 113 -3.64 16.53 -63.84
CA MET A 113 -2.30 16.05 -63.46
C MET A 113 -1.99 16.26 -61.97
N MET A 114 -2.49 17.33 -61.35
CA MET A 114 -2.25 17.64 -59.94
C MET A 114 -3.17 16.89 -58.98
N ARG A 115 -4.40 16.54 -59.38
CA ARG A 115 -5.36 15.79 -58.55
C ARG A 115 -4.77 14.51 -57.93
N PRO A 116 -4.16 13.57 -58.69
CA PRO A 116 -3.60 12.36 -58.10
C PRO A 116 -2.44 12.68 -57.15
N LEU A 117 -1.63 13.70 -57.43
CA LEU A 117 -0.53 14.12 -56.56
C LEU A 117 -1.06 14.71 -55.25
N LEU A 118 -2.07 15.57 -55.30
CA LEU A 118 -2.74 16.12 -54.12
C LEU A 118 -3.40 15.02 -53.28
N GLU A 119 -4.01 14.02 -53.93
CA GLU A 119 -4.58 12.85 -53.25
C GLU A 119 -3.47 12.05 -52.54
N THR A 120 -2.31 11.84 -53.18
CA THR A 120 -1.18 11.15 -52.54
C THR A 120 -0.59 11.93 -51.37
N ILE A 121 -0.50 13.26 -51.48
CA ILE A 121 -0.03 14.12 -50.39
C ILE A 121 -0.98 14.03 -49.20
N ARG A 122 -2.29 14.17 -49.43
CA ARG A 122 -3.32 14.01 -48.37
C ARG A 122 -3.26 12.64 -47.70
N ASN A 123 -3.04 11.58 -48.48
CA ASN A 123 -2.93 10.23 -47.94
C ASN A 123 -1.65 10.05 -47.11
N GLN A 124 -0.53 10.64 -47.54
CA GLN A 124 0.72 10.65 -46.78
C GLN A 124 0.58 11.46 -45.48
N GLU A 125 -0.09 12.61 -45.52
CA GLU A 125 -0.38 13.43 -44.34
C GLU A 125 -1.18 12.65 -43.31
N ARG A 126 -2.27 11.97 -43.72
CA ARG A 126 -3.06 11.10 -42.83
C ARG A 126 -2.21 9.97 -42.22
N GLN A 127 -1.35 9.33 -43.02
CA GLN A 127 -0.46 8.29 -42.51
C GLN A 127 0.54 8.82 -41.48
N LEU A 128 1.10 10.01 -41.70
CA LEU A 128 1.99 10.66 -40.75
C LEU A 128 1.26 11.06 -39.47
N GLU A 129 0.03 11.56 -39.58
CA GLU A 129 -0.83 11.87 -38.44
C GLU A 129 -1.11 10.61 -37.62
N ASP A 130 -1.54 9.52 -38.25
CA ASP A 130 -1.82 8.24 -37.59
C ASP A 130 -0.57 7.67 -36.89
N GLN A 131 0.58 7.73 -37.54
CA GLN A 131 1.86 7.33 -36.93
C GLN A 131 2.22 8.23 -35.77
N SER A 132 2.02 9.54 -35.88
CA SER A 132 2.29 10.49 -34.81
C SER A 132 1.40 10.25 -33.59
N VAL A 133 0.12 9.91 -33.81
CA VAL A 133 -0.82 9.55 -32.75
C VAL A 133 -0.38 8.25 -32.08
N LYS A 134 -0.03 7.22 -32.86
CA LYS A 134 0.51 5.96 -32.32
C LYS A 134 1.77 6.18 -31.48
N LEU A 135 2.73 6.96 -31.97
CA LEU A 135 3.96 7.29 -31.25
C LEU A 135 3.67 8.06 -29.96
N LYS A 136 2.68 8.96 -29.95
CA LYS A 136 2.23 9.68 -28.74
C LYS A 136 1.55 8.78 -27.72
N LEU A 137 0.90 7.71 -28.15
CA LEU A 137 0.22 6.75 -27.27
C LEU A 137 1.17 5.73 -26.62
N LEU A 138 2.30 5.42 -27.25
CA LEU A 138 3.26 4.44 -26.71
C LEU A 138 3.75 4.77 -25.27
N PRO A 139 4.15 6.02 -24.95
CA PRO A 139 4.51 6.40 -23.59
C PRO A 139 3.40 6.17 -22.57
N ASP A 140 2.14 6.38 -22.94
CA ASP A 140 1.01 6.20 -22.04
C ASP A 140 0.79 4.71 -21.75
N PHE A 141 0.95 3.83 -22.74
CA PHE A 141 0.90 2.38 -22.52
C PHE A 141 2.08 1.88 -21.66
N GLU A 142 3.28 2.40 -21.87
CA GLU A 142 4.44 2.06 -21.04
C GLU A 142 4.23 2.51 -19.60
N LYS A 143 3.70 3.72 -19.40
CA LYS A 143 3.37 4.26 -18.09
C LYS A 143 2.28 3.43 -17.42
N GLN A 144 1.20 3.11 -18.13
CA GLN A 144 0.12 2.29 -17.60
C GLN A 144 0.63 0.89 -17.20
N ALA A 145 1.42 0.24 -18.04
CA ALA A 145 2.00 -1.07 -17.73
C ALA A 145 2.95 -1.00 -16.51
N ALA A 146 3.71 0.08 -16.38
CA ALA A 146 4.58 0.30 -15.22
C ALA A 146 3.76 0.51 -13.93
N ASP A 147 2.67 1.28 -14.00
CA ASP A 147 1.81 1.55 -12.86
C ASP A 147 0.99 0.32 -12.45
N GLU A 148 0.53 -0.49 -13.41
CA GLU A 148 -0.08 -1.80 -13.15
C GLU A 148 0.88 -2.76 -12.46
N ARG A 149 2.15 -2.82 -12.89
CA ARG A 149 3.18 -3.63 -12.23
C ARG A 149 3.43 -3.17 -10.79
N LYS A 150 3.53 -1.85 -10.56
CA LYS A 150 3.69 -1.31 -9.20
C LYS A 150 2.47 -1.62 -8.34
N ALA A 151 1.26 -1.46 -8.88
CA ALA A 151 0.03 -1.78 -8.16
C ALA A 151 -0.06 -3.26 -7.81
N ALA A 152 0.33 -4.16 -8.73
CA ALA A 152 0.40 -5.60 -8.48
C ALA A 152 1.45 -5.94 -7.41
N GLN A 153 2.63 -5.31 -7.44
CA GLN A 153 3.66 -5.49 -6.42
C GLN A 153 3.18 -5.04 -5.04
N LEU A 154 2.55 -3.86 -4.93
CA LEU A 154 1.99 -3.37 -3.67
C LEU A 154 0.92 -4.33 -3.13
N LYS A 155 -0.02 -4.77 -3.98
CA LYS A 155 -1.03 -5.76 -3.60
C LYS A 155 -0.43 -7.09 -3.15
N ALA A 156 0.64 -7.54 -3.80
CA ALA A 156 1.34 -8.77 -3.40
C ALA A 156 2.00 -8.63 -2.02
N LEU A 157 2.64 -7.49 -1.75
CA LEU A 157 3.22 -7.20 -0.44
C LEU A 157 2.15 -7.09 0.66
N GLU A 158 1.02 -6.44 0.37
CA GLU A 158 -0.12 -6.37 1.28
C GLU A 158 -0.69 -7.78 1.56
N ALA A 159 -0.85 -8.61 0.54
CA ALA A 159 -1.31 -9.99 0.70
C ALA A 159 -0.32 -10.84 1.53
N GLU A 160 0.98 -10.66 1.35
CA GLU A 160 2.00 -11.34 2.15
C GLU A 160 1.97 -10.86 3.61
N ALA A 161 1.81 -9.56 3.86
CA ALA A 161 1.69 -9.01 5.19
C ALA A 161 0.44 -9.53 5.91
N LEU A 162 -0.71 -9.57 5.22
CA LEU A 162 -1.95 -10.14 5.75
C LEU A 162 -1.82 -11.63 6.04
N ARG A 163 -1.16 -12.38 5.15
CA ARG A 163 -0.87 -13.80 5.37
C ARG A 163 -0.03 -14.03 6.62
N LYS A 164 1.02 -13.23 6.84
CA LYS A 164 1.83 -13.27 8.06
C LYS A 164 1.01 -12.97 9.32
N GLN A 165 0.09 -12.01 9.26
CA GLN A 165 -0.81 -11.71 10.38
C GLN A 165 -1.75 -12.88 10.68
N VAL A 166 -2.34 -13.49 9.64
CA VAL A 166 -3.20 -14.67 9.79
C VAL A 166 -2.43 -15.85 10.37
N ASP A 167 -1.23 -16.12 9.88
CA ASP A 167 -0.40 -17.22 10.38
C ASP A 167 0.01 -16.98 11.85
N ALA A 168 0.34 -15.74 12.22
CA ALA A 168 0.61 -15.38 13.61
C ALA A 168 -0.63 -15.54 14.52
N LEU A 169 -1.83 -15.20 14.04
CA LEU A 169 -3.07 -15.41 14.78
C LEU A 169 -3.40 -16.91 14.94
N LYS A 170 -3.19 -17.72 13.90
CA LYS A 170 -3.37 -19.17 13.97
C LYS A 170 -2.45 -19.80 15.01
N LEU A 171 -1.17 -19.44 15.02
CA LEU A 171 -0.22 -19.94 16.03
C LEU A 171 -0.63 -19.54 17.46
N LYS A 172 -1.14 -18.32 17.65
CA LYS A 172 -1.67 -17.89 18.96
C LYS A 172 -2.91 -18.67 19.37
N ASN A 173 -3.82 -18.93 18.44
CA ASN A 173 -5.02 -19.72 18.71
C ASN A 173 -4.67 -21.17 19.02
N GLU A 174 -3.78 -21.81 18.27
CA GLU A 174 -3.30 -23.17 18.54
C GLU A 174 -2.62 -23.28 19.92
N ALA A 175 -1.85 -22.25 20.31
CA ALA A 175 -1.25 -22.20 21.65
C ALA A 175 -2.32 -22.01 22.74
N ALA A 176 -3.34 -21.20 22.48
CA ALA A 176 -4.45 -20.99 23.41
C ALA A 176 -5.32 -22.25 23.55
N GLU A 177 -5.59 -22.97 22.46
CA GLU A 177 -6.32 -24.24 22.48
C GLU A 177 -5.55 -25.29 23.29
N LYS A 178 -4.25 -25.45 23.06
CA LYS A 178 -3.42 -26.36 23.86
C LYS A 178 -3.39 -25.98 25.35
N ALA A 179 -3.35 -24.69 25.65
CA ALA A 179 -3.42 -24.21 27.04
C ALA A 179 -4.80 -24.51 27.66
N GLN A 180 -5.89 -24.31 26.92
CA GLN A 180 -7.24 -24.65 27.35
C GLN A 180 -7.40 -26.16 27.59
N GLU A 181 -6.85 -27.01 26.73
CA GLU A 181 -6.84 -28.46 26.92
C GLU A 181 -6.10 -28.85 28.20
N GLN A 182 -4.93 -28.26 28.47
CA GLN A 182 -4.18 -28.50 29.71
C GLN A 182 -4.96 -28.05 30.95
N VAL A 183 -5.58 -26.87 30.90
CA VAL A 183 -6.43 -26.36 31.98
C VAL A 183 -7.60 -27.32 32.22
N ALA A 184 -8.30 -27.75 31.16
CA ALA A 184 -9.42 -28.69 31.28
C ALA A 184 -9.00 -30.05 31.88
N LEU A 185 -7.80 -30.55 31.55
CA LEU A 185 -7.26 -31.76 32.16
C LEU A 185 -6.93 -31.57 33.66
N LEU A 186 -6.34 -30.43 34.01
CA LEU A 186 -6.06 -30.08 35.40
C LEU A 186 -7.34 -29.90 36.22
N GLU A 187 -8.36 -29.25 35.66
CA GLU A 187 -9.68 -29.09 36.29
C GLU A 187 -10.31 -30.45 36.58
N LYS A 188 -10.33 -31.37 35.62
CA LYS A 188 -10.81 -32.75 35.85
C LYS A 188 -10.04 -33.46 36.96
N THR A 189 -8.72 -33.33 36.98
CA THR A 189 -7.86 -33.94 38.01
C THR A 189 -8.14 -33.35 39.39
N ILE A 190 -8.39 -32.03 39.48
CA ILE A 190 -8.75 -31.36 40.72
C ILE A 190 -10.13 -31.81 41.19
N GLU A 191 -11.10 -31.91 40.30
CA GLU A 191 -12.44 -32.42 40.63
C GLU A 191 -12.40 -33.85 41.16
N GLU A 192 -11.62 -34.74 40.52
CA GLU A 192 -11.43 -36.12 40.98
C GLU A 192 -10.83 -36.16 42.39
N ARG A 193 -9.75 -35.40 42.63
CA ARG A 193 -9.17 -35.30 43.98
C ARG A 193 -10.12 -34.72 45.01
N GLN A 194 -10.95 -33.75 44.64
CA GLN A 194 -11.96 -33.19 45.53
C GLN A 194 -13.02 -34.23 45.88
N ARG A 195 -13.46 -35.05 44.91
CA ARG A 195 -14.40 -36.17 45.16
C ARG A 195 -13.79 -37.23 46.06
N GLU A 196 -12.53 -37.61 45.82
CA GLU A 196 -11.79 -38.56 46.66
C GLU A 196 -11.64 -38.04 48.10
N ALA A 197 -11.21 -36.80 48.27
CA ALA A 197 -11.08 -36.17 49.59
C ALA A 197 -12.43 -36.06 50.30
N ALA A 198 -13.51 -35.71 49.59
CA ALA A 198 -14.85 -35.65 50.16
C ALA A 198 -15.34 -37.04 50.61
N ALA A 199 -15.07 -38.09 49.84
CA ALA A 199 -15.39 -39.46 50.20
C ALA A 199 -14.58 -39.95 51.41
N GLU A 200 -13.29 -39.60 51.49
CA GLU A 200 -12.45 -39.92 52.65
C GLU A 200 -12.92 -39.21 53.92
N ILE A 201 -13.29 -37.92 53.81
CA ILE A 201 -13.91 -37.18 54.92
C ILE A 201 -15.22 -37.84 55.38
N GLN A 202 -16.04 -38.33 54.44
CA GLN A 202 -17.27 -39.06 54.79
C GLN A 202 -16.98 -40.35 55.55
N LYS A 203 -16.04 -41.17 55.07
CA LYS A 203 -15.62 -42.39 55.77
C LYS A 203 -15.09 -42.10 57.18
N LEU A 204 -14.24 -41.08 57.31
CA LEU A 204 -13.72 -40.67 58.62
C LEU A 204 -14.83 -40.18 59.55
N LYS A 205 -15.86 -39.49 59.04
CA LYS A 205 -17.02 -39.11 59.84
C LYS A 205 -17.80 -40.33 60.32
N GLU A 206 -18.09 -41.27 59.44
CA GLU A 206 -18.79 -42.52 59.79
C GLU A 206 -18.00 -43.34 60.82
N GLU A 207 -16.68 -43.48 60.65
CA GLU A 207 -15.81 -44.14 61.63
C GLU A 207 -15.81 -43.43 62.98
N LYS A 208 -15.78 -42.09 62.99
CA LYS A 208 -15.82 -41.30 64.22
C LYS A 208 -17.19 -41.39 64.90
N GLU A 209 -18.28 -41.39 64.16
CA GLU A 209 -19.62 -41.61 64.70
C GLU A 209 -19.77 -43.02 65.28
N ALA A 210 -19.22 -44.05 64.62
CA ALA A 210 -19.19 -45.41 65.14
C ALA A 210 -18.37 -45.51 66.44
N GLN A 211 -17.21 -44.83 66.49
CA GLN A 211 -16.39 -44.72 67.71
C GLN A 211 -17.15 -44.01 68.84
N LEU A 212 -17.86 -42.92 68.54
CA LEU A 212 -18.68 -42.19 69.51
C LEU A 212 -19.80 -43.07 70.06
N LYS A 213 -20.53 -43.79 69.20
CA LYS A 213 -21.57 -44.74 69.63
C LYS A 213 -21.00 -45.84 70.53
N LEU A 214 -19.81 -46.36 70.22
CA LEU A 214 -19.15 -47.36 71.07
C LEU A 214 -18.80 -46.79 72.45
N VAL A 215 -18.28 -45.56 72.51
CA VAL A 215 -17.96 -44.86 73.78
C VAL A 215 -19.24 -44.56 74.57
N GLU A 216 -20.32 -44.14 73.91
CA GLU A 216 -21.63 -43.93 74.55
C GLU A 216 -22.14 -45.22 75.19
N VAL A 217 -22.04 -46.36 74.51
CA VAL A 217 -22.43 -47.67 75.06
C VAL A 217 -21.55 -48.04 76.26
N GLN A 218 -20.23 -47.84 76.18
CA GLN A 218 -19.31 -48.10 77.30
C GLN A 218 -19.60 -47.18 78.50
N LEU A 219 -19.88 -45.90 78.27
CA LEU A 219 -20.27 -44.95 79.31
C LEU A 219 -21.61 -45.33 79.94
N ALA A 220 -22.59 -45.77 79.15
CA ALA A 220 -23.87 -46.25 79.66
C ALA A 220 -23.68 -47.49 80.54
N ALA A 221 -22.88 -48.47 80.12
CA ALA A 221 -22.55 -49.66 80.92
C ALA A 221 -21.82 -49.30 82.22
N LEU A 222 -20.81 -48.41 82.16
CA LEU A 222 -20.13 -47.92 83.35
C LEU A 222 -21.07 -47.17 84.29
N SER A 223 -21.98 -46.35 83.76
CA SER A 223 -22.96 -45.64 84.57
C SER A 223 -23.90 -46.60 85.32
N GLN A 224 -24.32 -47.69 84.67
CA GLN A 224 -25.11 -48.75 85.29
C GLN A 224 -24.33 -49.45 86.42
N THR A 225 -23.08 -49.84 86.18
CA THR A 225 -22.24 -50.46 87.23
C THR A 225 -22.00 -49.53 88.42
N VAL A 226 -21.82 -48.23 88.20
CA VAL A 226 -21.71 -47.24 89.28
C VAL A 226 -23.02 -47.10 90.05
N LEU A 227 -24.16 -47.12 89.37
CA LEU A 227 -25.48 -47.12 90.01
C LEU A 227 -25.69 -48.38 90.86
N GLU A 228 -25.31 -49.55 90.35
CA GLU A 228 -25.32 -50.81 91.10
C GLU A 228 -24.40 -50.75 92.31
N LEU A 229 -23.19 -50.20 92.18
CA LEU A 229 -22.26 -50.01 93.30
C LEU A 229 -22.83 -49.05 94.36
N LYS A 230 -23.51 -47.97 93.94
CA LYS A 230 -24.17 -47.01 94.84
C LYS A 230 -25.41 -47.55 95.54
N GLN A 231 -26.02 -48.65 95.09
CA GLN A 231 -27.14 -49.26 95.82
C GLN A 231 -26.67 -49.68 97.22
N PRO A 232 -27.39 -49.27 98.28
CA PRO A 232 -26.96 -49.56 99.64
C PRO A 232 -26.94 -51.07 99.88
N TRP A 233 -25.92 -51.54 100.60
CA TRP A 233 -25.56 -52.96 100.75
C TRP A 233 -26.74 -53.87 101.18
N TRP A 234 -27.71 -53.35 101.91
CA TRP A 234 -28.91 -54.09 102.32
C TRP A 234 -29.86 -54.41 101.14
N LYS A 235 -29.96 -53.56 100.10
CA LYS A 235 -30.78 -53.87 98.90
C LYS A 235 -30.22 -55.04 98.09
N LYS A 236 -28.90 -55.26 98.15
CA LYS A 236 -28.24 -56.36 97.44
C LYS A 236 -28.44 -57.73 98.10
N LEU A 237 -28.78 -57.77 99.39
CA LEU A 237 -28.94 -59.00 100.18
C LEU A 237 -30.40 -59.48 100.33
N PHE A 238 -31.39 -58.61 100.12
CA PHE A 238 -32.82 -58.95 100.34
C PHE A 238 -33.70 -58.83 99.08
N GLY A 239 -33.12 -58.53 97.92
CA GLY A 239 -33.86 -58.30 96.68
C GLY A 239 -33.69 -59.42 95.66
N THR A 240 -34.16 -60.63 95.94
CA THR A 240 -34.46 -61.62 94.89
C THR A 240 -35.89 -62.12 95.05
N SER A 241 -36.74 -61.78 94.08
CA SER A 241 -37.98 -62.53 93.81
C SER A 241 -38.18 -62.63 92.29
N PRO A 242 -38.58 -63.80 91.77
CA PRO A 242 -38.83 -64.05 90.36
C PRO A 242 -40.27 -63.71 89.95
N GLU A 243 -40.52 -63.53 88.64
CA GLU A 243 -41.78 -63.43 87.86
C GLU A 243 -41.73 -62.22 86.90
N ALA A 244 -42.17 -62.21 85.63
CA ALA A 244 -42.88 -63.17 84.79
C ALA A 244 -42.70 -62.79 83.30
N VAL A 245 -42.87 -63.79 82.44
CA VAL A 245 -43.13 -63.71 81.01
C VAL A 245 -44.41 -62.89 80.74
N THR A 246 -44.37 -61.94 79.80
CA THR A 246 -45.52 -61.63 78.93
C THR A 246 -45.03 -61.16 77.56
N ASP A 247 -45.59 -61.80 76.54
CA ASP A 247 -45.58 -61.42 75.13
C ASP A 247 -46.07 -59.98 74.93
N ASN A 248 -45.46 -59.25 74.00
CA ASN A 248 -46.23 -58.39 73.11
C ASN A 248 -45.44 -58.10 71.83
N THR A 249 -45.86 -58.79 70.78
CA THR A 249 -45.64 -58.45 69.38
C THR A 249 -46.24 -57.08 69.09
N ASN A 250 -45.43 -56.14 68.59
CA ASN A 250 -45.92 -55.05 67.76
C ASN A 250 -44.93 -54.79 66.63
N VAL A 251 -45.25 -55.40 65.50
CA VAL A 251 -44.85 -54.98 64.17
C VAL A 251 -45.43 -53.60 63.95
N VAL A 252 -44.57 -52.60 63.73
CA VAL A 252 -44.97 -51.34 63.10
C VAL A 252 -44.06 -51.14 61.90
N ASP A 253 -44.59 -51.59 60.77
CA ASP A 253 -44.31 -51.06 59.44
C ASP A 253 -44.51 -49.54 59.48
N THR A 254 -43.50 -48.77 59.05
CA THR A 254 -43.75 -47.42 58.53
C THR A 254 -42.73 -47.14 57.43
N THR A 255 -43.17 -47.50 56.24
CA THR A 255 -42.78 -46.93 54.94
C THR A 255 -43.03 -45.42 54.95
N GLU A 256 -42.34 -44.68 54.06
CA GLU A 256 -42.33 -43.21 53.82
C GLU A 256 -41.03 -42.55 54.34
N GLN A 257 -40.16 -41.92 53.55
CA GLN A 257 -40.11 -41.51 52.13
C GLN A 257 -38.64 -41.50 51.69
#